data_AF-A0A7V6B4N0-F1
#
_entry.id   AF-A0A7V6B4N0-F1
#
_cell.length_a   1.000
_cell.length_b   1.000
_cell.length_c   1.000
_cell.angle_alpha   90.00
_cell.angle_beta   90.00
_cell.angle_gamma   90.00
#
_symmetry.space_group_name_H-M   'P 1'
#
loop_
_entity.id
_entity.type
_entity.pdbx_description
1 polymer ?
#
loop_
_entity_poly.entity_id
_entity_poly.type
_entity_poly.pdbx_seq_one_letter_code
_entity_poly.pdbx_strand_id
1 'polypeptide(L)'
;MLKTLEDVIERLVQVIRPQKVFLFGSRARNDAEPDSDIDLLVVADLPGTRIERTAMVSRALRPRDVSLDLLVYTPQEFDLLAREPGSFVRYIIEKGRLIHDAEGRTMA
;
A
#
# COMPACT_ATOMS: atom_id res chain seq x y z
N MET A 1 -10.81 -15.51 -2.63
CA MET A 1 -9.56 -15.47 -3.40
C MET A 1 -9.52 -14.11 -4.04
N LEU A 2 -8.51 -13.29 -3.72
CA LEU A 2 -8.45 -11.90 -4.19
C LEU A 2 -7.97 -11.86 -5.64
N LYS A 3 -8.70 -11.18 -6.51
CA LYS A 3 -8.46 -11.13 -7.96
C LYS A 3 -8.23 -9.74 -8.50
N THR A 4 -8.69 -8.71 -7.80
CA THR A 4 -8.56 -7.32 -8.24
C THR A 4 -7.88 -6.46 -7.18
N LEU A 5 -7.55 -5.21 -7.55
CA LEU A 5 -7.05 -4.21 -6.62
C LEU A 5 -8.10 -3.90 -5.54
N GLU A 6 -9.37 -3.83 -5.93
CA GLU A 6 -10.50 -3.56 -5.03
C GLU A 6 -10.63 -4.67 -3.98
N ASP A 7 -10.54 -5.94 -4.38
CA ASP A 7 -10.54 -7.08 -3.45
C ASP A 7 -9.41 -6.96 -2.42
N VAL A 8 -8.22 -6.54 -2.87
CA VAL A 8 -7.04 -6.36 -2.02
C VAL A 8 -7.25 -5.23 -1.03
N ILE A 9 -7.72 -4.07 -1.49
CA ILE A 9 -7.98 -2.92 -0.62
C ILE A 9 -9.05 -3.27 0.42
N GLU A 10 -10.17 -3.87 -0.01
CA GLU A 10 -11.25 -4.25 0.90
C GLU A 10 -10.76 -5.19 2.00
N ARG A 11 -10.04 -6.25 1.62
CA ARG A 11 -9.46 -7.19 2.60
C ARG A 11 -8.48 -6.50 3.53
N LEU A 12 -7.65 -5.61 3.00
CA LEU A 12 -6.64 -4.90 3.78
C LEU A 12 -7.30 -3.96 4.80
N VAL A 13 -8.36 -3.24 4.41
CA VAL A 13 -9.14 -2.39 5.31
C VAL A 13 -9.80 -3.22 6.42
N GLN A 14 -10.38 -4.37 6.08
CA GLN A 14 -11.06 -5.24 7.05
C GLN A 14 -10.10 -5.83 8.10
N VAL A 15 -8.92 -6.30 7.68
CA VAL A 15 -8.02 -7.08 8.54
C VAL A 15 -6.91 -6.25 9.17
N ILE A 16 -6.34 -5.31 8.42
CA ILE A 16 -5.18 -4.51 8.85
C ILE A 16 -5.61 -3.14 9.37
N ARG A 17 -6.73 -2.59 8.88
CA ARG A 17 -7.21 -1.24 9.24
C ARG A 17 -6.10 -0.18 9.05
N PRO A 18 -5.55 -0.05 7.84
CA PRO A 18 -4.47 0.89 7.58
C PRO A 18 -4.95 2.32 7.81
N GLN A 19 -4.01 3.22 8.09
CA GLN A 19 -4.26 4.65 8.10
C GLN A 19 -4.25 5.24 6.69
N LYS A 20 -3.37 4.73 5.82
CA LYS A 20 -3.22 5.16 4.42
C LYS A 20 -2.80 3.98 3.54
N VAL A 21 -3.27 3.99 2.31
CA VAL A 21 -2.80 3.08 1.25
C VAL A 21 -2.54 3.89 0.00
N PHE A 22 -1.32 3.79 -0.52
CA PHE A 22 -0.94 4.38 -1.80
C PHE A 22 -0.73 3.28 -2.83
N LEU A 23 -1.31 3.46 -4.01
CA LEU A 23 -0.94 2.73 -5.21
C LEU A 23 0.24 3.45 -5.86
N PHE A 24 1.32 2.74 -6.13
CA PHE A 24 2.47 3.29 -6.84
C PHE A 24 2.88 2.40 -8.02
N GLY A 25 4.04 2.68 -8.61
CA GLY A 25 4.60 1.87 -9.68
C GLY A 25 3.82 1.99 -10.99
N SER A 26 3.79 0.90 -11.75
CA SER A 26 3.21 0.90 -13.11
C SER A 26 1.71 1.22 -13.08
N ARG A 27 0.96 0.66 -12.13
CA ARG A 27 -0.49 0.86 -11.97
C ARG A 27 -0.92 2.24 -11.44
N ALA A 28 0.00 3.04 -10.92
CA ALA A 28 -0.31 4.43 -10.61
C ALA A 28 -0.45 5.30 -11.87
N ARG A 29 0.14 4.88 -12.99
CA ARG A 29 -0.01 5.51 -14.30
C ARG A 29 -1.19 4.85 -15.02
N ASN A 30 -2.03 5.63 -15.69
CA ASN A 30 -3.27 5.17 -16.35
C ASN A 30 -3.03 4.26 -17.59
N ASP A 31 -1.87 3.60 -17.69
CA ASP A 31 -1.40 2.81 -18.83
C ASP A 31 -1.05 1.36 -18.48
N ALA A 32 -1.33 0.91 -17.25
CA ALA A 32 -0.91 -0.41 -16.80
C ALA A 32 -1.70 -1.56 -17.44
N GLU A 33 -0.97 -2.58 -17.90
CA GLU A 33 -1.54 -3.82 -18.44
C GLU A 33 -2.25 -4.64 -17.33
N PRO A 34 -3.29 -5.43 -17.68
CA PRO A 34 -4.09 -6.20 -16.72
C PRO A 34 -3.28 -7.16 -15.82
N ASP A 35 -2.14 -7.64 -16.32
CA ASP A 35 -1.28 -8.63 -15.64
C ASP A 35 -0.14 -8.00 -14.82
N SER A 36 -0.06 -6.66 -14.75
CA SER A 36 1.00 -5.96 -14.02
C SER A 36 0.89 -6.16 -12.51
N ASP A 37 2.04 -6.22 -11.84
CA ASP A 37 2.11 -6.28 -10.37
C ASP A 37 1.37 -5.08 -9.72
N ILE A 38 0.73 -5.32 -8.58
CA ILE A 38 0.09 -4.27 -7.79
C ILE A 38 1.07 -3.82 -6.70
N ASP A 39 1.61 -2.62 -6.85
CA ASP A 39 2.55 -2.02 -5.90
C ASP A 39 1.81 -1.16 -4.87
N LEU A 40 1.86 -1.55 -3.59
CA LEU A 40 1.18 -0.83 -2.50
C LEU A 40 2.12 -0.38 -1.40
N LEU A 41 1.97 0.87 -1.00
CA LEU A 41 2.51 1.38 0.25
C LEU A 41 1.38 1.42 1.26
N VAL A 42 1.54 0.71 2.37
CA VAL A 42 0.56 0.59 3.45
C VAL A 42 1.12 1.25 4.70
N VAL A 43 0.39 2.22 5.24
CA VAL A 43 0.70 2.85 6.53
C VAL A 43 -0.22 2.26 7.58
N ALA A 44 0.33 1.53 8.54
CA ALA A 44 -0.44 0.88 9.60
C ALA A 44 0.39 0.76 10.88
N ASP A 45 -0.25 0.91 12.04
CA ASP A 45 0.40 0.74 13.33
C ASP A 45 0.51 -0.76 13.67
N LEU A 46 1.58 -1.38 13.16
CA LEU A 46 1.86 -2.81 13.33
C LEU A 46 3.22 -3.01 14.02
N PRO A 47 3.33 -4.01 14.91
CA PRO A 47 4.58 -4.29 15.62
C PRO A 47 5.63 -4.94 14.70
N GLY A 48 6.88 -4.96 15.19
CA GLY A 48 8.00 -5.66 14.56
C GLY A 48 8.84 -4.78 13.63
N THR A 49 9.66 -5.42 12.82
CA THR A 49 10.44 -4.80 11.76
C THR A 49 9.61 -4.64 10.49
N ARG A 50 10.09 -3.82 9.55
CA ARG A 50 9.43 -3.63 8.25
C ARG A 50 9.23 -4.94 7.48
N ILE A 51 10.21 -5.85 7.54
CA ILE A 51 10.11 -7.16 6.87
C ILE A 51 9.00 -8.01 7.51
N GLU A 52 8.91 -8.03 8.84
CA GLU A 52 7.87 -8.77 9.55
C GLU A 52 6.48 -8.19 9.28
N ARG A 53 6.33 -6.86 9.24
CA ARG A 53 5.08 -6.21 8.83
C ARG A 53 4.69 -6.56 7.40
N THR A 54 5.61 -6.46 6.44
CA THR A 54 5.36 -6.85 5.05
C THR A 54 4.92 -8.31 4.96
N ALA A 55 5.58 -9.22 5.69
CA ALA A 55 5.17 -10.62 5.75
C ALA A 55 3.77 -10.81 6.37
N MET A 56 3.45 -10.09 7.45
CA MET A 56 2.14 -10.13 8.10
C MET A 56 1.02 -9.68 7.15
N VAL A 57 1.19 -8.53 6.49
CA VAL A 57 0.21 -8.00 5.52
C VAL A 57 0.08 -8.95 4.32
N SER A 58 1.20 -9.43 3.77
CA SER A 58 1.19 -10.41 2.67
C SER A 58 0.45 -11.71 3.03
N ARG A 59 0.56 -12.18 4.29
CA ARG A 59 -0.21 -13.34 4.78
C ARG A 59 -1.71 -13.05 4.89
N ALA A 60 -2.08 -11.87 5.38
CA ALA A 60 -3.48 -11.46 5.53
C ALA A 60 -4.23 -11.37 4.19
N LEU A 61 -3.49 -11.13 3.10
CA LEU A 61 -3.99 -11.03 1.74
C LEU A 61 -4.05 -12.38 0.99
N ARG A 62 -3.83 -13.51 1.66
CA ARG A 62 -3.99 -14.84 1.04
C ARG A 62 -5.39 -15.43 1.26
N PRO A 63 -5.88 -16.27 0.33
CA PRO A 63 -5.33 -16.57 -1.01
C PRO A 63 -5.61 -15.45 -2.04
N ARG A 64 -4.69 -15.24 -2.98
CA ARG A 64 -4.76 -14.23 -4.05
C ARG A 64 -4.20 -14.77 -5.36
N ASP A 65 -4.78 -14.32 -6.48
CA ASP A 65 -4.32 -14.60 -7.85
C ASP A 65 -3.51 -13.43 -8.44
N VAL A 66 -3.50 -12.28 -7.77
CA VAL A 66 -2.72 -11.11 -8.17
C VAL A 66 -1.32 -11.16 -7.57
N SER A 67 -0.33 -10.62 -8.29
CA SER A 67 1.00 -10.31 -7.77
C SER A 67 0.98 -8.98 -7.00
N LEU A 68 1.73 -8.92 -5.89
CA LEU A 68 1.76 -7.76 -5.00
C LEU A 68 3.19 -7.46 -4.59
N ASP A 69 3.62 -6.21 -4.72
CA ASP A 69 4.77 -5.66 -4.01
C ASP A 69 4.29 -4.75 -2.88
N LEU A 70 4.83 -4.92 -1.68
CA LEU A 70 4.30 -4.34 -0.45
C LEU A 70 5.38 -3.62 0.35
N LEU A 71 5.22 -2.32 0.50
CA LEU A 71 5.96 -1.51 1.46
C LEU A 71 5.07 -1.19 2.65
N VAL A 72 5.43 -1.69 3.84
CA VAL A 72 4.62 -1.48 5.05
C VAL A 72 5.39 -0.66 6.09
N TYR A 73 4.87 0.53 6.38
CA TYR A 73 5.47 1.48 7.32
C TYR A 73 4.55 1.74 8.50
N THR A 74 5.14 2.00 9.66
CA THR A 74 4.37 2.61 10.76
C THR A 74 4.06 4.08 10.43
N PRO A 75 3.06 4.69 11.08
CA PRO A 75 2.76 6.11 10.89
C PRO A 75 3.98 7.00 11.13
N GLN A 76 4.77 6.67 12.16
CA GLN A 76 5.96 7.43 12.54
C GLN A 76 7.07 7.28 11.48
N GLU A 77 7.31 6.07 10.97
CA GLU A 77 8.28 5.85 9.88
C GLU A 77 7.86 6.58 8.61
N PHE A 78 6.57 6.52 8.26
CA PHE A 78 6.02 7.20 7.09
C PHE A 78 6.21 8.72 7.18
N ASP A 79 5.86 9.33 8.32
CA ASP A 79 5.96 10.79 8.50
C ASP A 79 7.41 11.29 8.45
N LEU A 80 8.36 10.50 8.96
CA LEU A 80 9.79 10.81 8.85
C LEU A 80 10.26 10.76 7.40
N LEU A 81 9.97 9.67 6.69
CA LEU A 81 10.39 9.48 5.31
C LEU A 81 9.68 10.44 4.36
N ALA A 82 8.43 10.81 4.62
CA ALA A 82 7.69 11.79 3.83
C ALA A 82 8.37 13.18 3.82
N ARG A 83 9.10 13.52 4.89
CA ARG A 83 9.84 14.79 5.02
C ARG A 83 11.26 14.71 4.47
N GLU A 84 11.81 13.50 4.36
CA GLU A 84 13.17 13.27 3.89
C GLU A 84 13.28 13.49 2.36
N PRO A 85 14.07 14.46 1.90
CA PRO A 85 14.32 14.66 0.48
C PRO A 85 14.97 13.44 -0.16
N GLY A 86 14.43 12.99 -1.29
CA GLY A 86 14.95 11.83 -2.03
C GLY A 86 14.51 10.47 -1.50
N SER A 87 13.73 10.41 -0.41
CA SER A 87 13.16 9.14 0.04
C SER A 87 12.16 8.59 -0.97
N PHE A 88 12.06 7.26 -1.04
CA PHE A 88 11.10 6.62 -1.94
C PHE A 88 9.65 6.86 -1.48
N VAL A 89 9.41 6.98 -0.17
CA VAL A 89 8.08 7.33 0.36
C VAL A 89 7.63 8.69 -0.15
N ARG A 90 8.52 9.70 -0.14
CA ARG A 90 8.22 11.02 -0.68
C ARG A 90 7.91 10.96 -2.17
N TYR A 91 8.69 10.20 -2.94
CA TYR A 91 8.40 9.97 -4.37
C TYR A 91 7.00 9.35 -4.58
N ILE A 92 6.63 8.35 -3.78
CA ILE A 92 5.29 7.72 -3.84
C ILE A 92 4.18 8.71 -3.48
N ILE A 93 4.38 9.58 -2.49
CA ILE A 93 3.41 10.63 -2.15
C ILE A 93 3.22 11.60 -3.31
N GLU A 94 4.30 11.97 -4.01
CA GLU A 94 4.27 12.95 -5.10
C GLU A 94 3.78 12.38 -6.44
N LYS A 95 3.99 11.09 -6.70
CA LYS A 95 3.74 10.45 -8.02
C LYS A 95 2.74 9.29 -7.99
N GLY A 96 2.52 8.70 -6.82
CA GLY A 96 1.53 7.65 -6.62
C GLY A 96 0.13 8.22 -6.44
N ARG A 97 -0.81 7.33 -6.14
CA ARG A 97 -2.23 7.66 -5.91
C ARG A 97 -2.63 7.21 -4.51
N LEU A 98 -3.21 8.12 -3.72
CA LEU A 98 -3.81 7.75 -2.44
C LEU A 98 -5.17 7.11 -2.69
N ILE A 99 -5.25 5.79 -2.49
CA ILE A 99 -6.44 4.99 -2.79
C ILE A 99 -7.29 4.71 -1.54
N HIS A 100 -6.72 4.89 -0.34
CA HIS A 100 -7.45 4.80 0.92
C HIS A 100 -6.79 5.67 1.98
N ASP A 101 -7.60 6.37 2.78
CA ASP A 101 -7.20 6.94 4.06
C ASP A 101 -8.24 6.62 5.15
N ALA A 102 -7.85 6.76 6.42
CA ALA A 102 -8.72 6.49 7.58
C ALA A 102 -9.97 7.39 7.66
N GLU A 103 -10.03 8.45 6.86
CA GLU A 103 -11.17 9.37 6.78
C GLU A 103 -12.08 9.09 5.57
N GLY A 104 -11.77 8.05 4.79
CA GLY A 104 -12.54 7.62 3.62
C GLY A 104 -12.35 8.51 2.39
N ARG A 105 -11.35 9.39 2.36
CA ARG A 105 -11.10 10.28 1.22
C ARG A 105 -10.18 9.58 0.22
N THR A 106 -10.64 9.47 -1.01
CA THR A 106 -9.78 9.17 -2.16
C THR A 106 -9.29 10.52 -2.71
N MET A 107 -7.99 10.78 -2.65
CA MET A 107 -7.44 11.96 -3.35
C MET A 107 -7.31 11.57 -4.83
N ALA A 108 -8.23 12.10 -5.64
CA ALA A 108 -8.28 11.90 -7.08
C ALA A 108 -7.02 12.39 -7.79
#